data_AF-A0A2T4U6I0-F1
#
_entry.id   AF-A0A2T4U6I0-F1
#
_cell.length_a   1.000
_cell.length_b   1.000
_cell.length_c   1.000
_cell.angle_alpha   90.00
_cell.angle_beta   90.00
_cell.angle_gamma   90.00
#
_symmetry.space_group_name_H-M   'P 1'
#
loop_
_entity.id
_entity.type
_entity.pdbx_description
1 polymer ?
#
loop_
_entity_poly.entity_id
_entity_poly.type
_entity_poly.pdbx_seq_one_letter_code
_entity_poly.pdbx_strand_id
1 'polypeptide(L)' 'MINSYYKEEIEKQRHRMIFLAQEYGLSSPETIKCSQELDRMMNTYFSSPLASEKNLTQ' A
#
# COMPACT_ATOMS: atom_id res chain seq x y z
N MET A 1 11.61 14.54 -12.95
CA MET A 1 11.91 14.48 -11.50
C MET A 1 10.75 13.96 -10.64
N ILE A 2 9.48 14.16 -11.02
CA ILE A 2 8.32 13.75 -10.20
C ILE A 2 8.23 12.22 -9.95
N ASN A 3 8.69 11.39 -10.89
CA ASN A 3 8.63 9.92 -10.77
C ASN A 3 9.58 9.31 -9.73
N SER A 4 10.65 9.99 -9.29
CA SER A 4 11.58 9.43 -8.28
C SER A 4 10.99 9.54 -6.88
N TYR A 5 10.46 10.72 -6.54
CA TYR A 5 9.89 11.00 -5.23
C TYR A 5 8.73 10.07 -4.89
N TYR A 6 7.77 9.89 -5.79
CA TYR A 6 6.63 8.99 -5.55
C TYR A 6 7.06 7.52 -5.40
N LYS A 7 8.08 7.08 -6.14
CA LYS A 7 8.64 5.73 -5.98
C LYS A 7 9.31 5.56 -4.62
N GLU A 8 10.08 6.54 -4.18
CA GLU A 8 10.74 6.53 -2.87
C GLU A 8 9.71 6.46 -1.73
N GLU A 9 8.62 7.22 -1.82
CA GLU A 9 7.56 7.20 -0.80
C GLU A 9 6.78 5.87 -0.78
N ILE A 10 6.51 5.27 -1.94
CA ILE A 10 5.91 3.92 -2.03
C ILE A 10 6.84 2.87 -1.40
N GLU A 11 8.15 2.92 -1.71
CA GLU A 11 9.10 1.97 -1.14
C GLU A 11 9.26 2.16 0.37
N LYS A 12 9.29 3.39 0.88
CA LYS A 12 9.31 3.63 2.33
C LYS A 12 8.10 3.01 3.02
N GLN A 13 6.89 3.19 2.47
CA GLN A 13 5.70 2.57 3.05
C GLN A 13 5.69 1.04 2.91
N ARG A 14 6.25 0.49 1.84
CA ARG A 14 6.43 -0.95 1.68
C ARG A 14 7.30 -1.54 2.79
N HIS A 15 8.43 -0.91 3.09
CA HIS A 15 9.31 -1.34 4.19
C HIS A 15 8.61 -1.24 5.55
N ARG A 16 7.85 -0.17 5.79
CA ARG A 16 7.06 -0.02 7.02
C ARG A 16 6.01 -1.13 7.16
N MET A 17 5.30 -1.48 6.10
CA MET A 17 4.32 -2.57 6.14
C MET A 17 5.00 -3.91 6.44
N ILE A 18 6.15 -4.20 5.82
CA ILE A 18 6.92 -5.42 6.08
C ILE A 18 7.37 -5.47 7.54
N PHE A 19 7.89 -4.37 8.07
CA PHE A 19 8.29 -4.28 9.48
C PHE A 19 7.10 -4.56 10.42
N LEU A 20 5.95 -3.91 10.18
CA LEU A 20 4.75 -4.14 11.00
C LEU A 20 4.22 -5.57 10.86
N ALA A 21 4.29 -6.17 9.67
CA ALA A 21 3.90 -7.56 9.46
C ALA A 21 4.81 -8.55 10.20
N GLN A 22 6.10 -8.25 10.30
CA GLN A 22 7.06 -9.05 11.06
C GLN A 22 6.85 -8.89 12.57
N GLU A 23 6.56 -7.68 13.04
CA GLU A 23 6.43 -7.37 14.47
C GLU A 23 5.06 -7.77 15.04
N TYR A 24 3.98 -7.44 14.34
CA TYR A 24 2.61 -7.58 14.85
C TYR A 24 1.79 -8.63 14.08
N GLY A 25 2.34 -9.19 13.00
CA GLY A 25 1.61 -10.09 12.11
C GLY A 25 0.77 -9.35 11.06
N LEU A 26 0.37 -10.10 10.04
CA LEU A 26 -0.38 -9.58 8.87
C LEU A 26 -1.81 -9.12 9.21
N SER A 27 -2.41 -9.71 10.24
CA SER A 27 -3.77 -9.41 10.68
C SER A 27 -3.85 -8.31 11.75
N SER A 28 -2.71 -7.74 12.16
CA SER A 28 -2.73 -6.63 13.12
C SER A 28 -3.38 -5.40 12.50
N PRO A 29 -4.18 -4.63 13.28
CA PRO A 29 -4.77 -3.38 12.83
C PRO A 29 -3.75 -2.41 12.20
N GLU A 30 -2.53 -2.39 12.74
CA GLU A 30 -1.42 -1.57 12.29
C GLU A 30 -0.93 -1.99 10.90
N THR A 31 -0.72 -3.29 10.66
CA THR A 31 -0.30 -3.81 9.36
C THR A 31 -1.40 -3.64 8.32
N ILE A 32 -2.67 -3.88 8.70
CA ILE A 32 -3.82 -3.69 7.81
C ILE A 32 -3.97 -2.21 7.43
N LYS A 33 -3.82 -1.29 8.38
CA LYS A 33 -3.89 0.15 8.08
C LYS A 33 -2.75 0.55 7.16
N CYS A 34 -1.54 0.06 7.42
CA CYS A 34 -0.37 0.33 6.60
C CYS A 34 -0.53 -0.21 5.16
N SER A 35 -1.10 -1.40 4.98
CA SER A 35 -1.35 -1.98 3.65
C SER A 35 -2.40 -1.19 2.88
N GLN A 36 -3.47 -0.71 3.52
CA GLN A 36 -4.49 0.13 2.88
C GLN A 36 -3.96 1.52 2.48
N GLU A 37 -3.05 2.09 3.25
CA GLU A 37 -2.37 3.35 2.90
C GLU A 37 -1.48 3.16 1.67
N LEU A 38 -0.67 2.10 1.68
CA LEU A 38 0.21 1.74 0.57
C LEU A 38 -0.58 1.44 -0.71
N ASP A 39 -1.67 0.68 -0.62
CA ASP A 39 -2.59 0.42 -1.73
C ASP A 39 -3.19 1.70 -2.29
N ARG A 40 -3.57 2.67 -1.45
CA ARG A 40 -4.12 3.95 -1.93
C ARG A 40 -3.07 4.77 -2.67
N MET A 41 -1.83 4.81 -2.16
CA MET A 41 -0.72 5.48 -2.83
C MET A 41 -0.40 4.82 -4.17
N MET A 42 -0.31 3.49 -4.19
CA MET A 42 -0.09 2.71 -5.40
C MET A 42 -1.23 2.89 -6.40
N ASN A 43 -2.49 2.77 -5.98
CA ASN A 43 -3.62 3.00 -6.87
C ASN A 43 -3.62 4.43 -7.41
N THR A 44 -3.30 5.45 -6.62
CA THR A 44 -3.23 6.84 -7.13
C THR A 44 -2.11 7.02 -8.16
N TYR A 45 -1.00 6.32 -7.99
CA TYR A 45 0.15 6.39 -8.89
C TYR A 45 0.00 5.51 -10.15
N PHE A 46 -0.62 4.34 -10.01
CA PHE A 46 -0.77 3.30 -11.04
C PHE A 46 -2.16 3.25 -11.68
N SER A 47 -3.12 4.09 -11.26
CA SER A 47 -4.47 4.20 -11.87
C SER A 47 -4.43 4.84 -13.26
N SER A 48 -3.80 4.11 -14.17
CA SER A 48 -4.34 3.78 -15.48
C SER A 48 -5.53 2.81 -15.29
N PRO A 49 -6.57 2.79 -16.15
CA PRO A 49 -7.93 2.33 -15.82
C PRO A 49 -8.09 0.81 -15.73
N LEU A 50 -7.54 0.17 -14.69
CA LEU A 50 -7.70 -1.27 -14.43
C LEU A 50 -8.18 -1.59 -13.00
N ALA A 51 -8.36 -0.60 -12.13
CA ALA A 51 -8.72 -0.81 -10.71
C ALA A 51 -10.24 -0.70 -10.41
N SER A 52 -11.13 -0.99 -11.38
CA SER A 52 -12.58 -0.99 -11.16
C SER A 52 -13.17 -2.31 -10.63
N GLU A 53 -12.35 -3.31 -10.32
CA GLU A 53 -12.83 -4.58 -9.74
C GLU A 53 -12.32 -4.81 -8.31
N LYS A 54 -12.66 -3.91 -7.38
CA LYS A 54 -12.86 -4.35 -5.99
C LYS A 54 -14.30 -4.81 -5.84
N ASN A 55 -14.60 -6.00 -6.38
CA ASN A 55 -15.76 -6.76 -5.92
C ASN A 55 -15.56 -7.06 -4.44
N LEU A 56 -16.57 -6.72 -3.65
CA LEU A 56 -16.69 -7.06 -2.25
C LEU A 56 -16.55 -8.59 -2.10
N THR A 57 -15.55 -9.05 -1.35
CA THR A 57 -15.68 -10.35 -0.69
C THR A 57 -16.44 -10.10 0.61
N GLN A 58 -17.74 -10.39 0.54
CA GLN A 58 -18.61 -10.67 1.69
C GLN A 58 -18.10 -11.88 2.47
#